data_AF-A0A923MIH5-F1
#
_entry.id   AF-A0A923MIH5-F1
#
_cell.length_a   1.000
_cell.length_b   1.000
_cell.length_c   1.000
_cell.angle_alpha   90.00
_cell.angle_beta   90.00
_cell.angle_gamma   90.00
#
_symmetry.space_group_name_H-M   'P 1'
#
loop_
_entity.id
_entity.type
_entity.pdbx_description
1 polymer ?
#
loop_
_entity_poly.entity_id
_entity_poly.type
_entity_poly.pdbx_seq_one_letter_code
_entity_poly.pdbx_strand_id
1 'polypeptide(L)'
;MSTYYDFMVEAKYEGKWYNIDFHTKDIDGKLRHQYLATISRSFIGLLEDQVNGAWAIGFDDLAESTQQLLLASTFEGREDSLRLERFYVAGNLDDFERLLNGPYQMEYYVTRNQIAAYEEHKIDEIYEYLTAHELLELPQATRNEYVLYRWNDTFANTENIRAMVERLKYQVECFNDALPYRAGQSYGDRAASQIRVIYRIT
;
A
#
# COMPACT_ATOMS: atom_id res chain seq x y z
N MET A 1 6.87 -21.86 1.96
CA MET A 1 7.56 -20.57 1.82
C MET A 1 6.50 -19.50 1.77
N SER A 2 6.57 -18.51 2.65
CA SER A 2 5.66 -17.36 2.61
C SER A 2 6.04 -16.48 1.42
N THR A 3 5.09 -16.15 0.56
CA THR A 3 5.28 -15.24 -0.58
C THR A 3 5.08 -13.80 -0.11
N TYR A 4 6.02 -12.92 -0.40
CA TYR A 4 5.95 -11.50 -0.06
C TYR A 4 5.91 -10.63 -1.31
N TYR A 5 5.32 -9.45 -1.14
CA TYR A 5 5.21 -8.39 -2.14
C TYR A 5 5.96 -7.18 -1.61
N ASP A 6 7.11 -6.89 -2.21
CA ASP A 6 7.92 -5.72 -1.87
C ASP A 6 7.54 -4.56 -2.79
N PHE A 7 6.86 -3.55 -2.26
CA PHE A 7 6.42 -2.36 -2.98
C PHE A 7 7.49 -1.27 -2.93
N MET A 8 7.78 -0.65 -4.07
CA MET A 8 8.74 0.42 -4.28
C MET A 8 8.11 1.54 -5.10
N VAL A 9 8.65 2.75 -5.02
CA VAL A 9 8.07 3.91 -5.69
C VAL A 9 9.08 4.59 -6.60
N GLU A 10 8.60 4.97 -7.77
CA GLU A 10 9.35 5.82 -8.68
C GLU A 10 8.57 7.05 -9.12
N ALA A 11 9.28 8.16 -9.28
CA ALA A 11 8.78 9.41 -9.83
C ALA A 11 9.45 9.72 -11.16
N LYS A 12 8.68 10.27 -12.11
CA LYS A 12 9.19 10.70 -13.41
C LYS A 12 9.39 12.21 -13.44
N TYR A 13 10.63 12.63 -13.64
CA TYR A 13 11.00 14.04 -13.76
C TYR A 13 11.89 14.23 -15.01
N GLU A 14 11.62 15.25 -15.81
CA GLU A 14 12.32 15.53 -17.08
C GLU A 14 12.49 14.31 -18.00
N GLY A 15 11.44 13.47 -18.07
CA GLY A 15 11.42 12.28 -18.92
C GLY A 15 12.14 11.06 -18.35
N LYS A 16 12.78 11.17 -17.19
CA LYS A 16 13.52 10.07 -16.53
C LYS A 16 12.81 9.62 -15.25
N TRP A 17 12.87 8.32 -14.98
CA TRP A 17 12.38 7.74 -13.74
C TRP A 17 13.46 7.78 -12.65
N TYR A 18 13.05 8.04 -11.42
CA TYR A 18 13.88 8.08 -10.22
C TYR A 18 13.21 7.27 -9.12
N ASN A 19 13.98 6.48 -8.38
CA ASN A 19 13.52 5.87 -7.14
C ASN A 19 13.30 6.98 -6.10
N ILE A 20 12.17 6.93 -5.39
CA ILE A 20 11.86 7.90 -4.34
C ILE A 20 11.64 7.25 -2.98
N ASP A 21 12.09 6.00 -2.83
CA ASP A 21 11.98 5.31 -1.56
C ASP A 21 12.92 5.91 -0.52
N PHE A 22 12.53 5.76 0.74
CA PHE A 22 13.38 6.25 1.83
C PHE A 22 14.54 5.31 2.10
N HIS A 23 15.58 5.90 2.65
CA HIS A 23 16.79 5.22 3.04
C HIS A 23 17.14 5.64 4.47
N THR A 24 17.50 4.66 5.30
CA THR A 24 18.05 4.93 6.63
C THR A 24 19.48 4.47 6.70
N LYS A 25 20.33 5.30 7.29
CA LYS A 25 21.70 4.89 7.64
C LYS A 25 21.65 4.09 8.94
N ASP A 26 22.02 2.82 8.85
CA ASP A 26 22.08 1.90 9.98
C ASP A 26 23.32 2.17 10.85
N ILE A 27 23.42 1.54 12.02
CA ILE A 27 24.51 1.73 13.00
C ILE A 27 25.88 1.33 12.43
N ASP A 28 25.89 0.41 11.45
CA ASP A 28 27.08 0.01 10.70
C ASP A 28 27.48 1.02 9.60
N GLY A 29 26.73 2.12 9.47
CA GLY A 29 26.94 3.18 8.50
C GLY A 29 26.41 2.86 7.10
N LYS A 30 25.80 1.68 6.88
CA LYS A 30 25.24 1.29 5.59
C LYS A 30 23.86 1.88 5.40
N LEU A 31 23.55 2.28 4.17
CA LEU A 31 22.19 2.65 3.81
C LEU A 31 21.34 1.38 3.67
N ARG A 32 20.22 1.36 4.37
CA ARG A 32 19.17 0.35 4.25
C ARG A 32 18.03 0.98 3.49
N HIS A 33 17.67 0.36 2.37
CA HIS A 33 16.47 0.70 1.63
C HIS A 33 15.25 0.41 2.48
N GLN A 34 14.28 1.31 2.44
CA GLN A 34 12.98 1.10 3.00
C GLN A 34 11.94 1.15 1.89
N TYR A 35 11.50 -0.05 1.49
CA TYR A 35 10.32 -0.25 0.66
C TYR A 35 9.14 0.59 1.16
N LEU A 36 8.26 0.95 0.24
CA LEU A 36 6.97 1.55 0.57
C LEU A 36 6.20 0.65 1.53
N ALA A 37 6.16 -0.65 1.22
CA ALA A 37 5.62 -1.69 2.08
C ALA A 37 6.18 -3.07 1.68
N THR A 38 6.31 -3.99 2.64
CA THR A 38 6.51 -5.42 2.38
C THR A 38 5.31 -6.16 2.95
N ILE A 39 4.51 -6.78 2.08
CA ILE A 39 3.21 -7.36 2.44
C ILE A 39 3.22 -8.85 2.11
N SER A 40 2.89 -9.70 3.09
CA SER A 40 2.70 -11.13 2.84
C SER A 40 1.44 -11.36 2.01
N ARG A 41 1.45 -12.37 1.13
CA ARG A 41 0.30 -12.74 0.29
C ARG A 41 -1.01 -12.87 1.08
N SER A 42 -0.95 -13.34 2.32
CA SER A 42 -2.14 -13.50 3.17
C SER A 42 -2.81 -12.18 3.58
N PHE A 43 -2.11 -11.05 3.42
CA PHE A 43 -2.57 -9.70 3.78
C PHE A 43 -2.70 -8.79 2.55
N ILE A 44 -2.82 -9.38 1.36
CA ILE A 44 -2.94 -8.58 0.14
C ILE A 44 -4.29 -7.86 0.09
N GLY A 45 -5.36 -8.48 0.59
CA GLY A 45 -6.65 -7.84 0.88
C GLY A 45 -7.08 -6.79 -0.14
N LEU A 46 -7.12 -5.52 0.28
CA LEU A 46 -7.53 -4.37 -0.55
C LEU A 46 -6.60 -4.06 -1.74
N LEU A 47 -5.38 -4.62 -1.78
CA LEU A 47 -4.45 -4.48 -2.90
C LEU A 47 -4.68 -5.50 -4.00
N GLU A 48 -5.58 -6.46 -3.81
CA GLU A 48 -5.78 -7.56 -4.77
C GLU A 48 -6.05 -7.04 -6.19
N ASP A 49 -6.90 -6.03 -6.34
CA ASP A 49 -7.18 -5.42 -7.64
C ASP A 49 -5.94 -4.74 -8.25
N GLN A 50 -5.13 -4.05 -7.45
CA GLN A 50 -3.91 -3.39 -7.92
C GLN A 50 -2.86 -4.41 -8.35
N VAL A 51 -2.77 -5.54 -7.64
CA VAL A 51 -1.82 -6.62 -7.92
C VAL A 51 -2.26 -7.43 -9.14
N ASN A 52 -3.54 -7.75 -9.25
CA ASN A 52 -4.08 -8.51 -10.38
C ASN A 52 -4.15 -7.67 -11.67
N GLY A 53 -4.36 -6.35 -11.54
CA GLY A 53 -4.36 -5.40 -12.65
C GLY A 53 -2.97 -4.92 -13.09
N ALA A 54 -1.92 -5.30 -12.36
CA ALA A 54 -0.58 -4.81 -12.63
C ALA A 54 -0.02 -5.32 -13.96
N TRP A 55 0.72 -4.46 -14.66
CA TRP A 55 1.45 -4.87 -15.86
C TRP A 55 2.91 -5.13 -15.55
N ALA A 56 3.46 -6.16 -16.18
CA ALA A 56 4.84 -6.58 -15.94
C ALA A 56 5.83 -5.69 -16.71
N ILE A 57 6.96 -5.39 -16.07
CA ILE A 57 8.12 -4.71 -16.63
C ILE A 57 9.40 -5.52 -16.30
N GLY A 58 10.45 -5.33 -17.09
CA GLY A 58 11.76 -5.94 -16.86
C GLY A 58 12.62 -5.11 -15.90
N PHE A 59 13.75 -5.69 -15.48
CA PHE A 59 14.73 -4.99 -14.65
C PHE A 59 15.24 -3.69 -15.30
N ASP A 60 15.52 -3.74 -16.61
CA ASP A 60 16.06 -2.58 -17.35
C ASP A 60 15.03 -1.45 -17.54
N ASP A 61 13.73 -1.73 -17.32
CA ASP A 61 12.66 -0.73 -17.38
C ASP A 61 12.53 0.09 -16.08
N LEU A 62 13.18 -0.35 -14.99
CA LEU A 62 13.20 0.35 -13.71
C LEU A 62 14.08 1.60 -13.80
N ALA A 63 13.87 2.57 -12.90
CA ALA A 63 14.80 3.68 -12.73
C ALA A 63 16.22 3.16 -12.45
N GLU A 64 17.24 3.82 -13.00
CA GLU A 64 18.65 3.45 -12.78
C GLU A 64 18.99 3.38 -11.28
N SER A 65 18.46 4.32 -10.49
CA SER A 65 18.60 4.31 -9.03
C SER A 65 17.95 3.10 -8.36
N THR A 66 16.79 2.62 -8.86
CA THR A 66 16.14 1.41 -8.36
C THR A 66 16.96 0.17 -8.72
N GLN A 67 17.49 0.10 -9.93
CA GLN A 67 18.36 -0.99 -10.37
C GLN A 67 19.61 -1.10 -9.49
N GLN A 68 20.30 0.03 -9.26
CA GLN A 68 21.48 0.10 -8.40
C GLN A 68 21.16 -0.35 -6.97
N LEU A 69 20.01 0.07 -6.45
CA LEU A 69 19.53 -0.30 -5.13
C LEU A 69 19.33 -1.82 -5.00
N LEU A 70 18.62 -2.42 -5.95
CA LEU A 70 18.33 -3.85 -5.93
C LEU A 70 19.61 -4.66 -6.04
N LEU A 71 20.53 -4.27 -6.93
CA LEU A 71 21.84 -4.90 -7.07
C LEU A 71 22.67 -4.79 -5.78
N ALA A 72 22.69 -3.63 -5.12
CA ALA A 72 23.41 -3.44 -3.85
C ALA A 72 22.85 -4.29 -2.70
N SER A 73 21.57 -4.67 -2.76
CA SER A 73 20.93 -5.55 -1.79
C SER A 73 21.01 -7.05 -2.13
N THR A 74 21.51 -7.39 -3.32
CA THR A 74 21.56 -8.76 -3.84
C THR A 74 22.81 -9.49 -3.38
N PHE A 75 22.67 -10.79 -3.07
CA PHE A 75 23.81 -11.64 -2.74
C PHE A 75 24.75 -11.79 -3.95
N GLU A 76 26.05 -11.80 -3.69
CA GLU A 76 27.07 -12.00 -4.72
C GLU A 76 26.79 -13.28 -5.53
N GLY A 77 26.80 -13.17 -6.85
CA GLY A 77 26.49 -14.27 -7.78
C GLY A 77 25.01 -14.47 -8.09
N ARG A 78 24.12 -13.62 -7.55
CA ARG A 78 22.67 -13.62 -7.87
C ARG A 78 22.24 -12.47 -8.79
N GLU A 79 23.16 -11.60 -9.19
CA GLU A 79 22.86 -10.39 -9.97
C GLU A 79 22.22 -10.73 -11.33
N ASP A 80 22.68 -11.79 -11.99
CA ASP A 80 22.10 -12.24 -13.26
C ASP A 80 20.71 -12.83 -13.06
N SER A 81 20.44 -13.46 -11.91
CA SER A 81 19.08 -13.91 -11.57
C SER A 81 18.15 -12.72 -11.34
N LEU A 82 18.61 -11.70 -10.60
CA LEU A 82 17.85 -10.47 -10.37
C LEU A 82 17.48 -9.76 -11.68
N ARG A 83 18.41 -9.70 -12.64
CA ARG A 83 18.15 -9.09 -13.96
C ARG A 83 17.08 -9.82 -14.78
N LEU A 84 16.85 -11.10 -14.48
CA LEU A 84 15.82 -11.92 -15.12
C LEU A 84 14.48 -11.90 -14.35
N GLU A 85 14.42 -11.25 -13.18
CA GLU A 85 13.18 -11.10 -12.42
C GLU A 85 12.18 -10.20 -13.15
N ARG A 86 10.89 -10.43 -12.83
CA ARG A 86 9.79 -9.59 -13.31
C ARG A 86 9.34 -8.66 -12.19
N PHE A 87 9.10 -7.42 -12.56
CA PHE A 87 8.53 -6.39 -11.70
C PHE A 87 7.15 -6.02 -12.25
N TYR A 88 6.31 -5.43 -11.41
CA TYR A 88 4.91 -5.20 -11.75
C TYR A 88 4.52 -3.79 -11.33
N VAL A 89 4.04 -2.99 -12.27
CA VAL A 89 3.52 -1.66 -11.95
C VAL A 89 2.07 -1.79 -11.51
N ALA A 90 1.82 -1.54 -10.23
CA ALA A 90 0.52 -1.71 -9.60
C ALA A 90 -0.41 -0.50 -9.77
N GLY A 91 0.14 0.69 -10.02
CA GLY A 91 -0.66 1.91 -10.16
C GLY A 91 0.14 3.17 -9.81
N ASN A 92 -0.57 4.27 -9.56
CA ASN A 92 -0.02 5.54 -9.11
C ASN A 92 -0.62 5.98 -7.75
N LEU A 93 -0.24 7.18 -7.27
CA LEU A 93 -0.75 7.72 -6.01
C LEU A 93 -2.28 7.77 -5.96
N ASP A 94 -2.95 8.24 -7.01
CA ASP A 94 -4.42 8.35 -7.04
C ASP A 94 -5.08 6.97 -6.95
N ASP A 95 -4.51 5.95 -7.60
CA ASP A 95 -5.03 4.58 -7.54
C ASP A 95 -4.98 4.04 -6.10
N PHE A 96 -3.88 4.32 -5.39
CA PHE A 96 -3.71 3.93 -3.98
C PHE A 96 -4.60 4.77 -3.04
N GLU A 97 -4.78 6.07 -3.30
CA GLU A 97 -5.72 6.90 -2.53
C GLU A 97 -7.17 6.43 -2.68
N ARG A 98 -7.56 5.92 -3.85
CA ARG A 98 -8.90 5.36 -4.06
C ARG A 98 -9.16 4.11 -3.21
N LEU A 99 -8.13 3.36 -2.83
CA LEU A 99 -8.27 2.20 -1.94
C LEU A 99 -8.83 2.60 -0.57
N LEU A 100 -8.53 3.82 -0.10
CA LEU A 100 -9.07 4.35 1.16
C LEU A 100 -10.54 4.75 1.08
N ASN A 101 -11.05 4.93 -0.14
CA ASN A 101 -12.44 5.32 -0.41
C ASN A 101 -13.29 4.15 -0.90
N GLY A 102 -12.76 2.92 -0.82
CA GLY A 102 -13.49 1.71 -1.19
C GLY A 102 -14.68 1.43 -0.26
N PRO A 103 -15.62 0.57 -0.68
CA PRO A 103 -16.71 0.13 0.19
C PRO A 103 -16.14 -0.56 1.44
N TYR A 104 -16.88 -0.49 2.54
CA TYR A 104 -16.53 -1.23 3.74
C TYR A 104 -16.49 -2.74 3.46
N GLN A 105 -15.48 -3.42 3.98
CA GLN A 105 -15.30 -4.87 3.77
C GLN A 105 -16.42 -5.68 4.42
N MET A 106 -16.91 -5.21 5.58
CA MET A 106 -17.96 -5.86 6.34
C MET A 106 -19.20 -4.99 6.37
N GLU A 107 -20.33 -5.57 5.98
CA GLU A 107 -21.67 -4.96 6.07
C GLU A 107 -22.64 -6.01 6.64
N TYR A 108 -22.88 -5.94 7.95
CA TYR A 108 -23.70 -6.93 8.65
C TYR A 108 -24.50 -6.29 9.78
N TYR A 109 -25.46 -7.04 10.31
CA TYR A 109 -26.21 -6.64 11.50
C TYR A 109 -25.45 -7.02 12.75
N VAL A 110 -25.17 -6.03 13.60
CA VAL A 110 -24.36 -6.18 14.81
C VAL A 110 -25.11 -5.56 15.99
N THR A 111 -24.91 -6.13 17.18
CA THR A 111 -25.45 -5.54 18.41
C THR A 111 -24.86 -4.15 18.69
N ARG A 112 -25.68 -3.22 19.16
CA ARG A 112 -25.22 -1.85 19.53
C ARG A 112 -24.09 -1.85 20.54
N ASN A 113 -24.05 -2.83 21.45
CA ASN A 113 -23.02 -2.95 22.47
C ASN A 113 -21.65 -3.28 21.88
N GLN A 114 -21.60 -4.18 20.89
CA GLN A 114 -20.35 -4.49 20.20
C GLN A 114 -19.85 -3.29 19.39
N ILE A 115 -20.75 -2.55 18.72
CA ILE A 115 -20.38 -1.33 17.99
C ILE A 115 -19.72 -0.32 18.93
N ALA A 116 -20.37 -0.01 20.06
CA ALA A 116 -19.82 0.93 21.04
C ALA A 116 -18.46 0.45 21.59
N ALA A 117 -18.32 -0.84 21.89
CA ALA A 117 -17.06 -1.40 22.37
C ALA A 117 -15.96 -1.34 21.29
N TYR A 118 -16.31 -1.55 20.02
CA TYR A 118 -15.38 -1.50 18.90
C TYR A 118 -14.92 -0.07 18.61
N GLU A 119 -15.85 0.90 18.55
CA GLU A 119 -15.54 2.32 18.35
C GLU A 119 -14.73 2.93 19.52
N GLU A 120 -14.93 2.44 20.75
CA GLU A 120 -14.15 2.84 21.92
C GLU A 120 -12.82 2.07 22.05
N HIS A 121 -12.46 1.24 21.05
CA HIS A 121 -11.25 0.39 21.04
C HIS A 121 -11.14 -0.53 22.27
N LYS A 122 -12.28 -0.98 22.81
CA LYS A 122 -12.36 -1.96 23.91
C LYS A 122 -12.34 -3.40 23.42
N ILE A 123 -12.73 -3.63 22.17
CA ILE A 123 -12.58 -4.90 21.47
C ILE A 123 -11.86 -4.64 20.16
N ASP A 124 -11.01 -5.59 19.78
CA ASP A 124 -10.27 -5.49 18.52
C ASP A 124 -11.18 -5.87 17.35
N GLU A 125 -12.08 -6.84 17.48
CA GLU A 125 -12.92 -7.33 16.37
C GLU A 125 -14.37 -7.53 16.79
N ILE A 126 -15.28 -7.39 15.83
CA ILE A 126 -16.70 -7.73 15.98
C ILE A 126 -16.87 -9.22 15.65
N TYR A 127 -17.08 -10.05 16.68
CA TYR A 127 -17.17 -11.51 16.52
C TYR A 127 -18.56 -12.00 16.15
N GLU A 128 -19.61 -11.32 16.61
CA GLU A 128 -21.00 -11.74 16.38
C GLU A 128 -21.70 -10.75 15.46
N TYR A 129 -21.88 -11.18 14.22
CA TYR A 129 -22.59 -10.43 13.18
C TYR A 129 -23.54 -11.36 12.41
N LEU A 130 -24.64 -10.79 11.93
CA LEU A 130 -25.70 -11.53 11.23
C LEU A 130 -25.92 -10.96 9.83
N THR A 131 -26.18 -11.84 8.88
CA THR A 131 -26.78 -11.47 7.60
C THR A 131 -28.24 -11.02 7.80
N ALA A 132 -28.80 -10.34 6.81
CA ALA A 132 -30.20 -9.96 6.82
C ALA A 132 -31.14 -11.17 6.99
N HIS A 133 -30.75 -12.34 6.47
CA HIS A 133 -31.56 -13.56 6.58
C HIS A 133 -31.56 -14.12 8.00
N GLU A 134 -30.38 -14.26 8.62
CA GLU A 134 -30.25 -14.77 9.99
C GLU A 134 -30.93 -13.85 11.01
N LEU A 135 -30.90 -12.54 10.79
CA LEU A 135 -31.64 -11.59 11.63
C LEU A 135 -33.15 -11.87 11.61
N LEU A 136 -33.72 -12.23 10.45
CA LEU A 136 -35.16 -12.48 10.32
C LEU A 136 -35.61 -13.76 11.04
N GLU A 137 -34.70 -14.70 11.28
CA GLU A 137 -34.97 -15.92 12.04
C GLU A 137 -35.06 -15.66 13.56
N LEU A 138 -34.58 -14.50 14.03
CA LEU A 138 -34.62 -14.14 15.45
C LEU A 138 -36.00 -13.66 15.92
N PRO A 139 -36.35 -13.91 17.20
CA PRO A 139 -37.52 -13.31 17.83
C PRO A 139 -37.52 -11.79 17.70
N GLN A 140 -38.70 -11.19 17.52
CA GLN A 140 -38.82 -9.75 17.25
C GLN A 140 -38.24 -8.86 18.36
N ALA A 141 -38.29 -9.29 19.62
CA ALA A 141 -37.68 -8.57 20.73
C ALA A 141 -36.14 -8.45 20.57
N THR A 142 -35.50 -9.51 20.08
CA THR A 142 -34.03 -9.59 19.90
C THR A 142 -33.57 -8.82 18.67
N ARG A 143 -34.39 -8.79 17.59
CA ARG A 143 -34.07 -8.05 16.36
C ARG A 143 -33.78 -6.57 16.59
N ASN A 144 -34.39 -5.95 17.59
CA ASN A 144 -34.23 -4.52 17.89
C ASN A 144 -32.84 -4.16 18.43
N GLU A 145 -32.08 -5.13 18.94
CA GLU A 145 -30.73 -4.92 19.47
C GLU A 145 -29.68 -4.86 18.36
N TYR A 146 -30.01 -5.43 17.19
CA TYR A 146 -29.14 -5.47 16.03
C TYR A 146 -29.39 -4.28 15.11
N VAL A 147 -28.31 -3.67 14.64
CA VAL A 147 -28.33 -2.58 13.68
C VAL A 147 -27.36 -2.88 12.55
N LEU A 148 -27.70 -2.47 11.33
CA LEU A 148 -26.78 -2.57 10.21
C LEU A 148 -25.55 -1.70 10.51
N TYR A 149 -24.38 -2.31 10.53
CA TYR A 149 -23.12 -1.66 10.78
C TYR A 149 -22.12 -2.01 9.69
N ARG A 150 -21.27 -1.03 9.36
CA ARG A 150 -20.28 -1.13 8.29
C ARG A 150 -18.91 -0.83 8.87
N TRP A 151 -17.99 -1.75 8.71
CA TRP A 151 -16.63 -1.59 9.22
C TRP A 151 -15.63 -2.31 8.32
N ASN A 152 -14.35 -1.97 8.49
CA ASN A 152 -13.26 -2.67 7.83
C ASN A 152 -12.62 -3.62 8.83
N ASP A 153 -12.11 -4.75 8.33
CA ASP A 153 -11.45 -5.76 9.15
C ASP A 153 -10.29 -5.16 9.97
N THR A 154 -10.20 -5.60 11.22
CA THR A 154 -9.16 -5.26 12.19
C THR A 154 -7.79 -5.87 11.89
N PHE A 155 -7.65 -6.81 10.95
CA PHE A 155 -6.35 -7.33 10.49
C PHE A 155 -5.48 -6.28 9.75
N ALA A 156 -5.67 -5.00 10.05
CA ALA A 156 -4.87 -3.87 9.66
C ALA A 156 -4.82 -3.63 8.14
N ASN A 157 -5.66 -4.28 7.32
CA ASN A 157 -5.64 -4.04 5.89
C ASN A 157 -5.92 -2.57 5.55
N THR A 158 -6.90 -1.92 6.20
CA THR A 158 -7.16 -0.50 5.93
C THR A 158 -6.09 0.43 6.51
N GLU A 159 -5.62 0.17 7.73
CA GLU A 159 -4.61 1.03 8.38
C GLU A 159 -3.21 0.85 7.76
N ASN A 160 -2.85 -0.36 7.32
CA ASN A 160 -1.64 -0.59 6.54
C ASN A 160 -1.71 0.15 5.20
N ILE A 161 -2.87 0.15 4.53
CA ILE A 161 -3.07 0.89 3.29
C ILE A 161 -3.04 2.40 3.56
N ARG A 162 -3.62 2.88 4.66
CA ARG A 162 -3.52 4.28 5.09
C ARG A 162 -2.07 4.67 5.29
N ALA A 163 -1.30 3.90 6.06
CA ALA A 163 0.12 4.14 6.31
C ALA A 163 0.93 4.10 5.00
N MET A 164 0.60 3.17 4.10
CA MET A 164 1.22 3.07 2.78
C MET A 164 0.93 4.32 1.92
N VAL A 165 -0.33 4.77 1.88
CA VAL A 165 -0.75 5.97 1.14
C VAL A 165 -0.11 7.23 1.73
N GLU A 166 -0.12 7.40 3.05
CA GLU A 166 0.52 8.54 3.73
C GLU A 166 2.02 8.58 3.45
N ARG A 167 2.70 7.42 3.52
CA ARG A 167 4.11 7.30 3.18
C ARG A 167 4.37 7.63 1.71
N LEU A 168 3.54 7.14 0.79
CA LEU A 168 3.64 7.45 -0.64
C LEU A 168 3.50 8.95 -0.90
N LYS A 169 2.50 9.61 -0.29
CA LYS A 169 2.33 11.08 -0.40
C LYS A 169 3.57 11.81 0.09
N TYR A 170 4.08 11.41 1.26
CA TYR A 170 5.24 12.06 1.87
C TYR A 170 6.52 11.86 1.04
N GLN A 171 6.73 10.68 0.45
CA GLN A 171 7.83 10.42 -0.49
C GLN A 171 7.76 11.31 -1.73
N VAL A 172 6.56 11.45 -2.31
CA VAL A 172 6.32 12.32 -3.48
C VAL A 172 6.57 13.79 -3.14
N GLU A 173 6.09 14.26 -1.99
CA GLU A 173 6.32 15.63 -1.51
C GLU A 173 7.81 15.90 -1.31
N CYS A 174 8.51 15.04 -0.57
CA CYS A 174 9.95 15.15 -0.35
C CYS A 174 10.75 15.14 -1.66
N PHE A 175 10.37 14.30 -2.63
CA PHE A 175 11.01 14.28 -3.93
C PHE A 175 10.81 15.62 -4.65
N ASN A 176 9.57 16.12 -4.75
CA ASN A 176 9.26 17.37 -5.41
C ASN A 176 9.98 18.57 -4.78
N ASP A 177 10.07 18.59 -3.45
CA ASP A 177 10.76 19.64 -2.69
C ASP A 177 12.29 19.61 -2.88
N ALA A 178 12.86 18.45 -3.18
CA ALA A 178 14.29 18.27 -3.42
C ALA A 178 14.74 18.60 -4.86
N LEU A 179 13.82 18.75 -5.82
CA LEU A 179 14.17 19.04 -7.21
C LEU A 179 14.90 20.40 -7.33
N PRO A 180 15.72 20.67 -8.34
CA PRO A 180 16.37 21.98 -8.43
C PRO A 180 15.35 23.09 -8.73
N TYR A 181 15.44 24.23 -8.04
CA TYR A 181 14.70 25.43 -8.41
C TYR A 181 15.27 26.04 -9.71
N ARG A 182 14.40 26.43 -10.64
CA ARG A 182 14.77 27.26 -11.80
C ARG A 182 13.94 28.53 -11.82
N ALA A 183 14.59 29.65 -12.09
CA ALA A 183 13.94 30.95 -12.14
C ALA A 183 12.83 30.97 -13.19
N GLY A 184 11.62 31.40 -12.79
CA GLY A 184 10.46 31.49 -13.66
C GLY A 184 9.57 30.24 -13.72
N GLN A 185 9.89 29.17 -12.98
CA GLN A 185 9.02 27.99 -12.86
C GLN A 185 8.10 28.09 -11.63
N SER A 186 6.84 27.68 -11.80
CA SER A 186 5.93 27.43 -10.68
C SER A 186 6.22 26.07 -10.03
N TYR A 187 5.64 25.81 -8.84
CA TYR A 187 5.80 24.51 -8.17
C TYR A 187 5.31 23.33 -9.01
N GLY A 188 4.18 23.52 -9.72
CA GLY A 188 3.62 22.49 -10.62
C GLY A 188 4.53 22.17 -11.81
N ASP A 189 5.26 23.16 -12.33
CA ASP A 189 6.23 22.96 -13.42
C ASP A 189 7.48 22.18 -12.98
N ARG A 190 7.73 22.14 -11.66
CA ARG A 190 8.86 21.46 -11.03
C ARG A 190 8.49 20.08 -10.51
N ALA A 191 7.21 19.74 -10.35
CA ALA A 191 6.81 18.48 -9.76
C ALA A 191 7.07 17.27 -10.68
N ALA A 192 7.09 16.08 -10.09
CA ALA A 192 7.08 14.83 -10.83
C ALA A 192 5.86 14.78 -11.78
N SER A 193 6.13 14.47 -13.05
CA SER A 193 5.11 14.35 -14.09
C SER A 193 4.28 13.07 -13.98
N GLN A 194 4.84 12.02 -13.40
CA GLN A 194 4.18 10.73 -13.20
C GLN A 194 4.75 10.07 -11.94
N ILE A 195 3.92 9.33 -11.21
CA ILE A 195 4.33 8.45 -10.10
C ILE A 195 3.92 7.02 -10.47
N ARG A 196 4.77 6.05 -10.17
CA ARG A 196 4.42 4.64 -10.28
C ARG A 196 4.81 3.89 -9.01
N VAL A 197 3.88 3.08 -8.52
CA VAL A 197 4.11 2.09 -7.47
C VAL A 197 4.38 0.76 -8.17
N ILE A 198 5.50 0.14 -7.82
CA ILE A 198 5.99 -1.10 -8.43
C ILE A 198 6.08 -2.13 -7.32
N TYR A 199 5.81 -3.40 -7.59
CA TYR A 199 6.18 -4.48 -6.69
C TYR A 199 6.99 -5.57 -7.38
N ARG A 200 7.70 -6.33 -6.55
CA ARG A 200 8.28 -7.64 -6.89
C ARG A 200 7.80 -8.70 -5.90
N ILE A 201 7.91 -9.96 -6.31
CA ILE A 201 7.52 -11.11 -5.51
C ILE A 201 8.78 -11.77 -4.94
N THR A 202 8.86 -11.93 -3.62
CA THR A 202 10.00 -12.51 -2.89
C THR A 202 9.63 -13.70 -2.01
#